data_AF-A0A356X478-F1
#
_entry.id   AF-A0A356X478-F1
#
_cell.length_a   1.000
_cell.length_b   1.000
_cell.length_c   1.000
_cell.angle_alpha   90.00
_cell.angle_beta   90.00
_cell.angle_gamma   90.00
#
_symmetry.space_group_name_H-M   'P 1'
#
loop_
_entity.id
_entity.type
_entity.pdbx_description
1 polymer ?
#
loop_
_entity_poly.entity_id
_entity_poly.type
_entity_poly.pdbx_seq_one_letter_code
_entity_poly.pdbx_strand_id
1 'polypeptide(L)'
;MKRVHNFSAGPAALPTEVLEIVKDELLDYQKTGTSIMEKSHRGKEYSEVDAQAKERLTRILDLKDDFHIMFLQGGASAQFMQVPMNFLGEGETADYINTGVWSKKAIKEAK
;
A
#
# COMPACT_ATOMS: atom_id res chain seq x y z
N MET A 1 13.30 -21.37 16.81
CA MET A 1 11.86 -21.09 17.04
C MET A 1 11.06 -21.79 15.95
N LYS A 2 9.95 -22.47 16.24
CA LYS A 2 9.13 -23.14 15.22
C LYS A 2 8.21 -22.10 14.57
N ARG A 3 8.32 -21.89 13.25
CA ARG A 3 7.40 -21.00 12.50
C ARG A 3 6.05 -21.69 12.34
N VAL A 4 4.98 -21.00 12.72
CA VAL A 4 3.61 -21.53 12.62
C VAL A 4 3.05 -21.36 11.20
N HIS A 5 2.12 -22.22 10.81
CA HIS A 5 1.34 -22.04 9.59
C HIS A 5 0.29 -20.95 9.83
N ASN A 6 0.51 -19.77 9.26
CA ASN A 6 -0.40 -18.63 9.38
C ASN A 6 -1.33 -18.57 8.15
N PHE A 7 -2.61 -18.85 8.36
CA PHE A 7 -3.68 -18.82 7.35
C PHE A 7 -4.59 -17.58 7.48
N SER A 8 -4.12 -16.51 8.12
CA SER A 8 -4.90 -15.27 8.28
C SER A 8 -5.25 -14.64 6.93
N ALA A 9 -6.49 -14.12 6.82
CA ALA A 9 -7.00 -13.46 5.62
C ALA A 9 -6.58 -11.97 5.51
N GLY A 10 -6.05 -11.37 6.59
CA GLY A 10 -5.62 -9.96 6.62
C GLY A 10 -5.65 -9.34 8.03
N PRO A 11 -4.56 -8.75 8.55
CA PRO A 11 -3.17 -8.83 8.03
C PRO A 11 -2.71 -10.29 7.88
N ALA A 12 -1.79 -10.56 6.95
CA ALA A 12 -1.42 -11.91 6.52
C ALA A 12 0.07 -12.21 6.75
N ALA A 13 0.50 -13.43 6.40
CA ALA A 13 1.89 -13.84 6.52
C ALA A 13 2.81 -13.06 5.57
N LEU A 14 3.97 -12.64 6.07
CA LEU A 14 5.08 -12.09 5.26
C LEU A 14 6.16 -13.15 5.02
N PRO A 15 6.97 -13.05 3.95
CA PRO A 15 8.16 -13.89 3.76
C PRO A 15 9.13 -13.77 4.95
N THR A 16 9.71 -14.89 5.38
CA THR A 16 10.66 -14.91 6.53
C THR A 16 11.87 -14.03 6.27
N GLU A 17 12.45 -14.14 5.08
CA GLU A 17 13.64 -13.40 4.66
C GLU A 17 13.48 -11.88 4.77
N VAL A 18 12.28 -11.35 4.46
CA VAL A 18 11.99 -9.91 4.60
C VAL A 18 11.94 -9.50 6.07
N LEU A 19 11.34 -10.33 6.94
CA LEU A 19 11.30 -10.07 8.38
C LEU A 19 12.69 -10.10 9.00
N GLU A 20 13.57 -10.98 8.53
CA GLU A 20 14.96 -11.07 8.98
C GLU A 20 15.75 -9.81 8.59
N ILE A 21 15.61 -9.33 7.35
CA ILE A 21 16.22 -8.06 6.91
C ILE A 21 15.75 -6.90 7.78
N VAL A 22 14.43 -6.76 7.98
CA VAL A 22 13.86 -5.68 8.82
C VAL A 22 14.39 -5.78 10.25
N LYS A 23 14.45 -6.99 10.82
CA LYS A 23 14.96 -7.22 12.19
C LYS A 23 16.44 -6.82 12.30
N ASP A 24 17.26 -7.16 11.31
CA ASP A 24 18.70 -6.87 11.31
C ASP A 24 18.99 -5.37 11.11
N GLU A 25 18.15 -4.65 10.35
CA GLU A 25 18.30 -3.21 10.07
C GLU A 25 17.46 -2.30 11.00
N LEU A 26 16.69 -2.85 11.94
CA LEU A 26 15.66 -2.10 12.67
C LEU A 26 16.23 -0.91 13.44
N LEU A 27 17.39 -1.10 14.09
CA LEU A 27 18.03 -0.10 14.93
C LEU A 27 19.04 0.76 14.17
N ASP A 28 19.57 0.25 13.06
CA ASP A 28 20.55 0.95 12.24
C ASP A 28 20.30 0.62 10.77
N TYR A 29 19.47 1.45 10.15
CA TYR A 29 19.15 1.29 8.73
C TYR A 29 20.40 1.62 7.92
N GLN A 30 20.90 0.64 7.16
CA GLN A 30 22.04 0.79 6.25
C GLN A 30 23.27 1.49 6.86
N LYS A 31 23.56 1.26 8.15
CA LYS A 31 24.70 1.87 8.87
C LYS A 31 24.63 3.40 8.93
N THR A 32 23.42 3.96 8.92
CA THR A 32 23.19 5.40 9.06
C THR A 32 23.12 5.86 10.52
N GLY A 33 23.27 4.95 11.47
CA GLY A 33 23.28 5.21 12.91
C GLY A 33 21.89 5.41 13.54
N THR A 34 20.81 5.27 12.76
CA THR A 34 19.43 5.38 13.24
C THR A 34 18.50 4.45 12.45
N SER A 35 17.33 4.15 13.00
CA SER A 35 16.27 3.42 12.31
C SER A 35 15.74 4.20 11.10
N ILE A 36 15.21 3.49 10.10
CA ILE A 36 14.44 4.10 9.00
C ILE A 36 13.21 4.86 9.52
N MET A 37 12.64 4.43 10.66
CA MET A 37 11.49 5.06 11.29
C MET A 37 11.81 6.42 11.91
N GLU A 38 13.10 6.73 12.12
CA GLU A 38 13.58 8.01 12.65
C GLU A 38 14.01 8.97 11.53
N LYS A 39 14.04 8.51 10.28
CA LYS A 39 14.44 9.34 9.13
C LYS A 39 13.31 10.26 8.72
N SER A 40 13.68 11.46 8.30
CA SER A 40 12.74 12.40 7.68
C SER A 40 12.19 11.82 6.38
N HIS A 41 10.88 11.92 6.15
CA HIS A 41 10.25 11.51 4.88
C HIS A 41 10.69 12.35 3.67
N ARG A 42 11.38 13.47 3.90
CA ARG A 42 12.01 14.30 2.86
C ARG A 42 13.53 14.07 2.76
N GLY A 43 14.08 13.24 3.63
CA GLY A 43 15.49 12.88 3.64
C GLY A 43 15.82 11.87 2.54
N LYS A 44 17.07 11.88 2.08
CA LYS A 44 17.55 11.04 0.98
C LYS A 44 17.23 9.57 1.23
N GLU A 45 17.48 9.08 2.44
CA GLU A 45 17.32 7.67 2.81
C GLU A 45 15.87 7.19 2.63
N TYR A 46 14.88 7.98 3.07
CA TYR A 46 13.47 7.63 2.89
C TYR A 46 13.00 7.85 1.46
N SER A 47 13.40 8.95 0.81
CA SER A 47 13.01 9.23 -0.57
C SER A 47 13.50 8.14 -1.53
N GLU A 48 14.67 7.55 -1.28
CA GLU A 48 15.15 6.38 -2.03
C GLU A 48 14.28 5.13 -1.81
N VAL A 49 13.79 4.88 -0.58
CA VAL A 49 12.86 3.77 -0.29
C VAL A 49 11.54 3.96 -1.05
N ASP A 50 10.96 5.16 -1.02
CA ASP A 50 9.73 5.49 -1.75
C ASP A 50 9.91 5.31 -3.27
N ALA A 51 11.00 5.85 -3.82
CA ALA A 51 11.31 5.74 -5.25
C ALA A 51 11.50 4.29 -5.69
N GLN A 52 12.27 3.50 -4.94
CA GLN A 52 12.50 2.08 -5.24
C GLN A 52 11.21 1.25 -5.11
N ALA A 53 10.34 1.56 -4.16
CA ALA A 53 9.05 0.88 -4.02
C ALA A 53 8.16 1.13 -5.26
N LYS A 54 8.10 2.37 -5.74
CA LYS A 54 7.40 2.73 -6.98
C LYS A 54 8.01 2.05 -8.20
N GLU A 55 9.33 2.12 -8.36
CA GLU A 55 10.04 1.48 -9.48
C GLU A 55 9.78 -0.04 -9.54
N ARG A 56 9.85 -0.72 -8.39
CA ARG A 56 9.58 -2.16 -8.31
C ARG A 56 8.15 -2.50 -8.68
N LEU A 57 7.17 -1.72 -8.21
CA LEU A 57 5.77 -1.91 -8.57
C LEU A 57 5.53 -1.67 -10.06
N THR A 58 6.07 -0.59 -10.63
CA THR A 58 6.02 -0.32 -12.08
C THR A 58 6.53 -1.52 -12.87
N ARG A 59 7.69 -2.06 -12.48
CA ARG A 59 8.28 -3.23 -13.16
C ARG A 59 7.47 -4.51 -12.98
N ILE A 60 6.98 -4.80 -11.77
CA ILE A 60 6.23 -6.04 -11.49
C ILE A 60 4.88 -6.04 -12.21
N LEU A 61 4.24 -4.88 -12.32
CA LEU A 61 2.93 -4.71 -12.92
C LEU A 61 2.99 -4.32 -14.41
N ASP A 62 4.18 -4.17 -14.98
CA ASP A 62 4.42 -3.72 -16.36
C ASP A 62 3.66 -2.41 -16.69
N LEU A 63 3.72 -1.44 -15.77
CA LEU A 63 3.05 -0.15 -15.94
C LEU A 63 3.82 0.75 -16.91
N LYS A 64 3.08 1.46 -17.76
CA LYS A 64 3.60 2.50 -18.64
C LYS A 64 3.44 3.89 -17.99
N ASP A 65 3.90 4.91 -18.70
CA ASP A 65 3.97 6.30 -18.21
C ASP A 65 2.59 6.98 -18.06
N ASP A 66 1.49 6.31 -18.44
CA ASP A 66 0.11 6.74 -18.27
C ASP A 66 -0.48 6.41 -16.88
N PHE A 67 0.29 5.74 -16.01
CA PHE A 67 -0.11 5.43 -14.63
C PHE A 67 0.73 6.16 -13.59
N HIS A 68 0.10 6.50 -12.46
CA HIS A 68 0.76 7.05 -11.28
C HIS A 68 0.58 6.14 -10.07
N ILE A 69 1.66 5.88 -9.32
CA ILE A 69 1.64 5.07 -8.09
C ILE A 69 1.56 5.99 -6.88
N MET A 70 0.54 5.80 -6.05
CA MET A 70 0.31 6.54 -4.81
C MET A 70 0.32 5.61 -3.60
N PHE A 71 1.07 5.97 -2.56
CA PHE A 71 1.01 5.31 -1.26
C PHE A 71 0.17 6.14 -0.29
N LEU A 72 -1.07 5.71 -0.07
CA LEU A 72 -2.06 6.44 0.71
C LEU A 72 -2.44 5.70 2.00
N GLN A 73 -2.78 6.48 3.03
CA GLN A 73 -3.34 5.95 4.29
C GLN A 73 -4.85 5.72 4.17
N GLY A 74 -5.46 5.12 5.21
CA GLY A 74 -6.90 4.87 5.29
C GLY A 74 -7.37 3.53 4.70
N GLY A 75 -6.47 2.79 4.05
CA GLY A 75 -6.74 1.47 3.48
C GLY A 75 -7.77 1.50 2.35
N ALA A 76 -8.14 0.31 1.85
CA ALA A 76 -9.10 0.17 0.76
C ALA A 76 -10.48 0.80 1.09
N SER A 77 -10.90 0.75 2.35
CA SER A 77 -12.18 1.32 2.79
C SER A 77 -12.27 2.83 2.58
N ALA A 78 -11.19 3.59 2.81
CA ALA A 78 -11.19 5.04 2.55
C ALA A 78 -11.33 5.32 1.04
N GLN A 79 -10.81 4.44 0.18
CA GLN A 79 -10.90 4.59 -1.27
C GLN A 79 -12.33 4.36 -1.80
N PHE A 80 -13.18 3.63 -1.07
CA PHE A 80 -14.59 3.48 -1.45
C PHE A 80 -15.33 4.83 -1.56
N MET A 81 -14.98 5.80 -0.72
CA MET A 81 -15.49 7.17 -0.77
C MET A 81 -14.62 8.08 -1.67
N GLN A 82 -13.29 7.95 -1.63
CA GLN A 82 -12.41 8.86 -2.39
C GLN A 82 -12.55 8.72 -3.90
N VAL A 83 -12.81 7.52 -4.42
CA VAL A 83 -13.03 7.30 -5.86
C VAL A 83 -14.24 8.11 -6.36
N PRO A 84 -15.48 7.95 -5.85
CA PRO A 84 -16.60 8.76 -6.31
C PRO A 84 -16.40 10.25 -6.06
N MET A 85 -15.80 10.68 -4.94
CA MET A 85 -15.51 12.10 -4.69
C MET A 85 -14.64 12.77 -5.76
N ASN A 86 -13.76 12.02 -6.43
CA ASN A 86 -12.86 12.57 -7.45
C ASN A 86 -13.38 12.36 -8.88
N PHE A 87 -14.19 11.32 -9.12
CA PHE A 87 -14.55 10.88 -10.47
C PHE A 87 -16.05 10.95 -10.80
N LEU A 88 -16.94 11.07 -9.81
CA LEU A 88 -18.38 11.16 -10.06
C LEU A 88 -18.81 12.62 -10.14
N GLY A 89 -19.06 13.10 -11.36
CA GLY A 89 -19.52 14.46 -11.62
C GLY A 89 -20.98 14.69 -11.23
N GLU A 90 -21.37 15.96 -11.21
CA GLU A 90 -22.76 16.35 -10.94
C GLU A 90 -23.70 15.78 -12.02
N GLY A 91 -24.76 15.09 -11.59
CA GLY A 91 -25.75 14.48 -12.49
C GLY A 91 -25.28 13.19 -13.18
N GLU A 92 -24.06 12.73 -12.91
CA GLU A 92 -23.54 11.46 -13.42
C GLU A 92 -23.94 10.28 -12.52
N THR A 93 -23.73 9.07 -13.01
CA THR A 93 -24.02 7.82 -12.31
C THR A 93 -22.78 6.94 -12.22
N ALA A 94 -22.54 6.32 -11.06
CA ALA A 94 -21.48 5.35 -10.88
C ALA A 94 -21.99 3.92 -11.04
N ASP A 95 -21.49 3.21 -12.06
CA ASP A 95 -21.81 1.80 -12.29
C ASP A 95 -20.91 0.88 -11.45
N TYR A 96 -21.52 -0.10 -10.78
CA TYR A 96 -20.84 -1.09 -9.94
C TYR A 96 -21.22 -2.52 -10.29
N ILE A 97 -20.23 -3.41 -10.37
CA ILE A 97 -20.45 -4.87 -10.45
C ILE A 97 -20.48 -5.43 -9.02
N ASN A 98 -21.65 -5.91 -8.58
CA ASN A 98 -21.83 -6.43 -7.22
C ASN A 98 -21.58 -7.95 -7.13
N THR A 99 -20.44 -8.35 -6.58
CA THR A 99 -20.02 -9.75 -6.47
C THR A 99 -19.84 -10.24 -5.03
N GLY A 100 -19.93 -9.38 -4.02
CA GLY A 100 -19.76 -9.80 -2.63
C GLY A 100 -19.76 -8.69 -1.59
N VAL A 101 -19.16 -8.99 -0.44
CA VAL A 101 -19.16 -8.09 0.73
C VAL A 101 -18.43 -6.78 0.45
N TRP A 102 -17.33 -6.81 -0.31
CA TRP A 102 -16.52 -5.62 -0.58
C TRP A 102 -17.19 -4.69 -1.59
N SER A 103 -17.75 -5.21 -2.68
CA SER A 103 -18.53 -4.41 -3.64
C SER A 103 -19.76 -3.76 -2.98
N LYS A 104 -20.45 -4.47 -2.08
CA LYS A 104 -21.58 -3.90 -1.30
C LYS A 104 -21.16 -2.72 -0.43
N LYS A 105 -19.98 -2.79 0.19
CA LYS A 105 -19.44 -1.68 0.99
C LYS A 105 -19.08 -0.49 0.12
N ALA A 106 -18.42 -0.73 -1.02
CA ALA A 106 -18.09 0.35 -1.97
C ALA A 106 -19.35 1.06 -2.50
N ILE A 107 -20.38 0.29 -2.90
CA ILE A 107 -21.67 0.84 -3.36
C ILE A 107 -22.34 1.69 -2.28
N LYS A 108 -22.17 1.34 -1.00
CA LYS A 108 -22.75 2.11 0.11
C LYS A 108 -22.09 3.50 0.24
N GLU A 109 -20.77 3.58 0.09
CA GLU A 109 -20.02 4.84 0.23
C GLU A 109 -20.14 5.76 -1.00
N ALA A 110 -20.59 5.22 -2.15
CA ALA A 110 -20.79 5.97 -3.38
C ALA A 110 -22.19 6.61 -3.53
N LYS A 111 -23.04 6.48 -2.51
CA LYS A 111 -24.38 7.05 -2.42
C LYS A 111 -24.40 8.21 -1.45
#